data_AF-A0A924UE34-F1
#
_entry.id   AF-A0A924UE34-F1
#
_cell.length_a   1.000
_cell.length_b   1.000
_cell.length_c   1.000
_cell.angle_alpha   90.00
_cell.angle_beta   90.00
_cell.angle_gamma   90.00
#
_symmetry.space_group_name_H-M   'P 1'
#
loop_
_entity.id
_entity.type
_entity.pdbx_description
1 polymer ?
#
loop_
_entity_poly.entity_id
_entity_poly.type
_entity_poly.pdbx_seq_one_letter_code
_entity_poly.pdbx_strand_id
1 'polypeptide(L)'
;AYTDPVDGSVSRAQGVRILFVDGSRIVMRLSGTGTEGATLRLYLERYSAGPAGLDLDPQQALAPIIRAAHQMAGIMRHTGRTDPNVVT
;
A
#
# COMPACT_ATOMS: atom_id res chain seq x y z
N ALA A 1 -3.26 4.95 15.35
CA ALA A 1 -3.76 6.34 15.29
C ALA A 1 -2.55 7.27 15.31
N TYR A 2 -2.69 8.47 14.80
CA TYR A 2 -1.70 9.54 14.96
C TYR A 2 -2.27 10.56 15.94
N THR A 3 -1.49 10.95 16.95
CA THR A 3 -1.83 12.03 17.87
C THR A 3 -0.89 13.18 17.56
N ASP A 4 -1.45 14.33 17.18
CA ASP A 4 -0.66 15.50 16.83
C ASP A 4 0.01 16.10 18.09
N PRO A 5 1.33 16.34 18.09
CA PRO A 5 2.04 16.82 19.27
C PRO A 5 1.83 18.33 19.53
N VAL A 6 1.24 19.08 18.58
CA VAL A 6 1.00 20.53 18.72
C VAL A 6 -0.35 20.79 19.35
N ASP A 7 -1.41 20.13 18.86
CA ASP A 7 -2.79 20.39 19.28
C ASP A 7 -3.48 19.21 19.99
N GLY A 8 -2.83 18.05 20.05
CA GLY A 8 -3.38 16.85 20.71
C GLY A 8 -4.50 16.14 19.94
N SER A 9 -4.83 16.59 18.72
CA SER A 9 -5.86 15.97 17.90
C SER A 9 -5.49 14.54 17.52
N VAL A 10 -6.48 13.63 17.49
CA VAL A 10 -6.25 12.20 17.24
C VAL A 10 -6.89 11.77 15.93
N SER A 11 -6.05 11.44 14.96
CA SER A 11 -6.44 10.90 13.66
C SER A 11 -6.42 9.36 13.68
N ARG A 12 -7.60 8.75 13.53
CA ARG A 12 -7.78 7.28 13.46
C ARG A 12 -8.05 6.84 12.02
N ALA A 13 -7.96 5.53 11.77
CA ALA A 13 -8.26 4.90 10.47
C ALA A 13 -7.53 5.50 9.24
N GLN A 14 -6.29 5.99 9.43
CA GLN A 14 -5.52 6.66 8.36
C GLN A 14 -4.89 5.71 7.33
N GLY A 15 -5.19 4.42 7.42
CA GLY A 15 -4.69 3.38 6.54
C GLY A 15 -4.30 2.11 7.31
N VAL A 16 -4.31 1.00 6.59
CA VAL A 16 -3.80 -0.30 7.07
C VAL A 16 -2.35 -0.41 6.65
N ARG A 17 -1.48 -0.83 7.58
CA ARG A 17 -0.04 -1.04 7.34
C ARG A 17 0.30 -2.49 7.59
N ILE A 18 0.98 -3.11 6.63
CA ILE A 18 1.56 -4.46 6.77
C ILE A 18 3.08 -4.28 6.72
N LEU A 19 3.75 -4.70 7.78
CA LEU A 19 5.20 -4.63 7.94
C LEU A 19 5.75 -6.04 7.81
N PHE A 20 6.71 -6.22 6.91
CA PHE A 20 7.41 -7.48 6.75
C PHE A 20 8.68 -7.49 7.60
N VAL A 21 9.14 -8.70 7.96
CA VAL A 21 10.33 -8.90 8.79
C VAL A 21 11.60 -8.39 8.11
N ASP A 22 11.64 -8.42 6.77
CA ASP A 22 12.76 -7.93 5.96
C ASP A 22 12.81 -6.40 5.83
N GLY A 23 11.87 -5.66 6.42
CA GLY A 23 11.76 -4.21 6.33
C GLY A 23 10.90 -3.71 5.18
N SER A 24 10.40 -4.59 4.30
CA SER A 24 9.43 -4.23 3.26
C SER A 24 8.07 -3.83 3.87
N ARG A 25 7.23 -3.13 3.09
CA ARG A 25 5.97 -2.58 3.59
C ARG A 25 4.88 -2.47 2.53
N ILE A 26 3.64 -2.69 2.96
CA ILE A 26 2.43 -2.33 2.22
C ILE A 26 1.62 -1.33 3.06
N VAL A 27 1.12 -0.27 2.43
CA VAL A 27 0.15 0.64 3.02
C VAL A 27 -1.08 0.72 2.14
N MET A 28 -2.25 0.52 2.73
CA MET A 28 -3.55 0.62 2.05
C MET A 28 -4.34 1.78 2.64
N ARG A 29 -4.85 2.66 1.77
CA ARG A 29 -5.70 3.77 2.16
C ARG A 29 -6.96 3.79 1.33
N LEU A 30 -8.11 3.85 1.98
CA LEU A 30 -9.38 4.08 1.32
C LEU A 30 -9.69 5.58 1.35
N SER A 31 -10.08 6.13 0.21
CA SER A 31 -10.41 7.54 0.06
C SER A 31 -11.68 7.71 -0.78
N GLY A 32 -12.34 8.87 -0.68
CA GLY A 32 -13.50 9.17 -1.49
C GLY A 32 -14.73 8.31 -1.18
N THR A 33 -14.99 7.94 0.07
CA THR A 33 -16.14 7.08 0.43
C THR A 33 -17.51 7.78 0.37
N GLY A 34 -17.65 8.80 -0.48
CA GLY A 34 -18.90 9.54 -0.70
C GLY A 34 -19.82 8.86 -1.71
N THR A 35 -20.63 9.65 -2.42
CA THR A 35 -21.66 9.14 -3.34
C THR A 35 -21.14 8.59 -4.67
N GLU A 36 -19.91 8.94 -5.08
CA GLU A 36 -19.36 8.59 -6.40
C GLU A 36 -18.39 7.39 -6.40
N GLY A 37 -18.42 6.59 -5.33
CA GLY A 37 -17.58 5.42 -5.16
C GLY A 37 -16.21 5.73 -4.55
N ALA A 38 -15.52 4.68 -4.08
CA ALA A 38 -14.29 4.83 -3.30
C ALA A 38 -13.03 4.49 -4.10
N THR A 39 -11.93 5.17 -3.77
CA THR A 39 -10.60 4.87 -4.30
C THR A 39 -9.76 4.15 -3.25
N LEU A 40 -9.34 2.93 -3.56
CA LEU A 40 -8.30 2.21 -2.83
C LEU A 40 -6.92 2.61 -3.38
N ARG A 41 -6.07 3.15 -2.52
CA ARG A 41 -4.66 3.47 -2.82
C ARG A 41 -3.75 2.47 -2.15
N LEU A 42 -2.83 1.90 -2.93
CA LEU A 42 -1.80 0.97 -2.49
C LEU A 42 -0.43 1.64 -2.61
N TYR A 43 0.31 1.64 -1.51
CA TYR A 43 1.72 2.05 -1.49
C TYR A 43 2.55 0.82 -1.17
N LEU A 44 3.48 0.50 -2.05
CA LEU A 44 4.26 -0.73 -2.00
C LEU A 44 5.74 -0.36 -1.90
N GLU A 45 6.42 -0.97 -0.96
CA GLU A 45 7.82 -0.72 -0.69
C GLU A 45 8.52 -2.06 -0.47
N ARG A 46 9.63 -2.26 -1.16
CA ARG A 46 10.51 -3.41 -0.95
C ARG A 46 11.86 -2.89 -0.46
N TYR A 47 12.27 -3.36 0.72
CA TYR A 47 13.59 -3.04 1.23
C TYR A 47 14.67 -3.86 0.50
N SER A 48 15.84 -3.25 0.27
CA SER A 48 17.05 -3.93 -0.17
C SER A 48 18.25 -3.46 0.65
N ALA A 49 19.00 -4.40 1.21
CA ALA A 49 20.11 -4.13 2.13
C ALA A 49 21.43 -3.74 1.44
N GLY A 50 21.50 -3.82 0.11
CA GLY A 50 22.74 -3.63 -0.64
C GLY A 50 22.47 -3.35 -2.12
N PRO A 51 23.53 -3.13 -2.92
CA PRO A 51 23.41 -2.64 -4.29
C PRO A 51 22.70 -3.64 -5.22
N ALA A 52 22.72 -4.93 -4.87
CA ALA A 52 22.06 -5.97 -5.64
C ALA A 52 20.54 -5.70 -5.72
N GLY A 53 20.05 -5.52 -6.94
CA GLY A 53 18.64 -5.36 -7.22
C GLY A 53 18.10 -3.93 -7.06
N LEU A 54 18.96 -2.94 -6.77
CA LEU A 54 18.58 -1.52 -6.78
C LEU A 54 18.50 -0.93 -8.18
N ASP A 55 19.14 -1.59 -9.15
CA ASP A 55 19.16 -1.25 -10.57
C ASP A 55 18.01 -1.89 -11.37
N LEU A 56 17.21 -2.73 -10.72
CA LEU A 56 16.05 -3.35 -11.34
C LEU A 56 14.98 -2.32 -11.66
N ASP A 57 14.25 -2.57 -12.74
CA ASP A 57 12.99 -1.89 -13.00
C ASP A 57 12.07 -1.99 -11.76
N PRO A 58 11.48 -0.88 -11.28
CA PRO A 58 10.67 -0.88 -10.07
C PRO A 58 9.51 -1.88 -10.09
N GLN A 59 8.87 -2.12 -11.24
CA GLN A 59 7.77 -3.09 -11.33
C GLN A 59 8.27 -4.52 -11.16
N GLN A 60 9.45 -4.83 -11.68
CA GLN A 60 10.09 -6.12 -11.44
C GLN A 60 10.51 -6.27 -9.97
N ALA A 61 11.13 -5.24 -9.41
CA ALA A 61 11.58 -5.23 -8.02
C ALA A 61 10.40 -5.39 -7.03
N LEU A 62 9.26 -4.74 -7.31
CA LEU A 62 8.06 -4.76 -6.48
C LEU A 62 7.13 -5.94 -6.75
N ALA A 63 7.34 -6.73 -7.81
CA ALA A 63 6.45 -7.83 -8.19
C ALA A 63 6.09 -8.79 -7.04
N PRO A 64 7.01 -9.19 -6.13
CA PRO A 64 6.66 -10.01 -4.97
C PRO A 64 5.69 -9.29 -4.01
N ILE A 65 5.89 -8.00 -3.77
CA ILE A 65 5.05 -7.19 -2.88
C ILE A 65 3.68 -6.91 -3.50
N ILE A 66 3.61 -6.66 -4.81
CA ILE A 66 2.35 -6.51 -5.56
C ILE A 66 1.49 -7.76 -5.40
N ARG A 67 2.06 -8.95 -5.64
CA ARG A 67 1.34 -10.23 -5.49
C ARG A 67 0.84 -10.44 -4.07
N ALA A 68 1.69 -10.19 -3.07
CA ALA A 68 1.33 -10.31 -1.67
C ALA A 68 0.16 -9.37 -1.31
N ALA A 69 0.22 -8.11 -1.76
CA ALA A 69 -0.85 -7.13 -1.53
C ALA A 69 -2.18 -7.57 -2.16
N HIS A 70 -2.17 -8.04 -3.42
CA HIS A 70 -3.36 -8.55 -4.10
C HIS A 70 -4.01 -9.71 -3.36
N GLN A 71 -3.20 -10.67 -2.90
CA GLN A 71 -3.69 -11.86 -2.20
C GLN A 71 -4.23 -11.51 -0.81
N MET A 72 -3.44 -10.79 0.01
CA MET A 72 -3.83 -10.46 1.38
C MET A 72 -5.05 -9.55 1.45
N ALA A 73 -5.14 -8.56 0.56
CA ALA A 73 -6.27 -7.64 0.52
C ALA A 73 -7.47 -8.20 -0.25
N GLY A 74 -7.31 -9.33 -0.96
CA GLY A 74 -8.38 -9.93 -1.77
C GLY A 74 -8.95 -8.97 -2.82
N ILE A 75 -8.10 -8.16 -3.46
CA ILE A 75 -8.52 -7.01 -4.29
C ILE A 75 -9.53 -7.43 -5.35
N MET A 76 -9.23 -8.47 -6.12
CA MET A 76 -10.12 -8.95 -7.18
C MET A 76 -11.47 -9.43 -6.62
N ARG A 77 -11.45 -10.16 -5.50
CA ARG A 77 -12.66 -10.65 -4.84
C ARG A 77 -13.58 -9.51 -4.37
N HIS A 78 -13.00 -8.41 -3.90
CA HIS A 78 -13.77 -7.29 -3.34
C HIS A 78 -14.15 -6.22 -4.36
N THR A 79 -13.34 -6.05 -5.41
CA THR A 79 -13.48 -4.91 -6.34
C THR A 79 -13.74 -5.33 -7.78
N GLY A 80 -13.55 -6.60 -8.12
CA GLY A 80 -13.56 -7.10 -9.50
C GLY A 80 -12.35 -6.65 -10.34
N ARG A 81 -11.38 -5.92 -9.76
CA ARG A 81 -10.22 -5.37 -10.47
C ARG A 81 -9.04 -6.33 -10.45
N THR A 82 -8.43 -6.52 -11.61
CA THR A 82 -7.15 -7.22 -11.77
C THR A 82 -5.96 -6.26 -11.77
N ASP A 83 -6.18 -5.01 -12.19
CA ASP A 83 -5.14 -4.02 -12.42
C ASP A 83 -5.52 -2.65 -11.82
N PRO A 84 -4.52 -1.83 -11.42
CA PRO A 84 -4.76 -0.48 -10.96
C PRO A 84 -5.20 0.44 -12.11
N ASN A 85 -5.99 1.47 -11.80
CA ASN A 85 -6.32 2.51 -12.79
C ASN A 85 -5.13 3.44 -13.08
N VAL A 86 -4.24 3.65 -12.10
CA VAL A 86 -3.10 4.56 -12.18
C VAL A 86 -1.92 3.94 -11.43
N VAL A 87 -0.73 4.08 -11.99
CA VAL A 87 0.56 3.73 -11.36
C VAL A 87 1.45 4.96 -11.39
N THR A 88 2.21 5.18 -10.32
CA THR A 88 3.19 6.27 -10.14
C THR A 88 4.44 5.72 -9.52
#